data_AF-A0A522BC98-F1
#
_entry.id   AF-A0A522BC98-F1
#
_cell.length_a   1.000
_cell.length_b   1.000
_cell.length_c   1.000
_cell.angle_alpha   90.00
_cell.angle_beta   90.00
_cell.angle_gamma   90.00
#
_symmetry.space_group_name_H-M   'P 1'
#
loop_
_entity.id
_entity.type
_entity.pdbx_description
1 polymer ?
#
loop_
_entity_poly.entity_id
_entity_poly.type
_entity_poly.pdbx_seq_one_letter_code
_entity_poly.pdbx_strand_id
1 'polypeptide(L)'
;RRSLAKLRKEVEPVPPQALARFLPQWQGISVSSGRGLDGLVRAIEQLQGATVPASALETLVLPSRVPGYTAAMLDELTASGEVLWAGQGSLPGNDGWISLQLADSADLLLPPPLETSTTPLHDAVLEVLEGGQALFFRQLSDRVESTDDPALQAALWDLVWAGHLTNDTLGPLRALLGGGRTAHSQKRAPIRQRSRYGRPVMPTRTGPPTVAGRWSRLPDRDTDATRRTHALAEALLDRHGVVTRGAVMAERAPGGFAAVYAVLKAFEEAGRVRRGYFVEGLGAAQFAAPGAVDRMRALAASQPSTDEPLWETPVPGGWDASPYATQQRKRRDEARAVVLAATDPANPYGAALPWPDTTGEGGHKPGRKAGALVVLVDGQLVLYVERGGKTLLSFEAAESCLGPAVDALALAVRDGALGKLTVTRTDGEAALTSPLGLALEAAGFRPTPRGLRLRA
;
A
#
# COMPACT_ATOMS: atom_id res chain seq x y z
N ARG A 1 -6.79 -16.16 -43.58
CA ARG A 1 -7.10 -14.79 -43.07
C ARG A 1 -7.55 -14.77 -41.61
N ARG A 2 -8.42 -15.67 -41.13
CA ARG A 2 -8.82 -15.77 -39.70
C ARG A 2 -7.66 -16.12 -38.72
N SER A 3 -6.65 -16.89 -39.15
CA SER A 3 -5.48 -17.22 -38.32
C SER A 3 -4.53 -16.04 -38.10
N LEU A 4 -4.25 -15.25 -39.14
CA LEU A 4 -3.39 -14.06 -39.06
C LEU A 4 -4.03 -12.91 -38.26
N ALA A 5 -5.35 -12.74 -38.32
CA ALA A 5 -6.06 -11.75 -37.50
C ALA A 5 -6.06 -12.13 -36.00
N LYS A 6 -6.17 -13.42 -35.70
CA LYS A 6 -6.05 -13.94 -34.33
C LYS A 6 -4.62 -13.77 -33.78
N LEU A 7 -3.60 -14.10 -34.59
CA LEU A 7 -2.19 -13.86 -34.27
C LEU A 7 -1.85 -12.36 -34.12
N ARG A 8 -2.51 -11.46 -34.88
CA ARG A 8 -2.34 -10.00 -34.72
C ARG A 8 -2.99 -9.47 -33.44
N LYS A 9 -4.19 -9.93 -33.09
CA LYS A 9 -4.82 -9.62 -31.78
C LYS A 9 -4.01 -10.15 -30.60
N GLU A 10 -3.31 -11.27 -30.77
CA GLU A 10 -2.37 -11.81 -29.78
C GLU A 10 -1.08 -10.98 -29.63
N VAL A 11 -0.84 -9.96 -30.47
CA VAL A 11 0.32 -9.07 -30.41
C VAL A 11 -0.08 -7.63 -30.04
N GLU A 12 -1.37 -7.30 -30.09
CA GLU A 12 -1.87 -5.96 -29.79
C GLU A 12 -1.65 -5.60 -28.31
N PRO A 13 -1.20 -4.36 -28.03
CA PRO A 13 -1.17 -3.84 -26.67
C PRO A 13 -2.59 -3.69 -26.12
N VAL A 14 -2.72 -3.72 -24.80
CA VAL A 14 -3.99 -3.46 -24.11
C VAL A 14 -4.06 -2.01 -23.64
N PRO A 15 -5.27 -1.45 -23.45
CA PRO A 15 -5.41 -0.12 -22.90
C PRO A 15 -4.87 -0.03 -21.46
N PRO A 16 -4.45 1.16 -20.96
CA PRO A 16 -3.91 1.37 -19.62
C PRO A 16 -4.78 0.80 -18.49
N GLN A 17 -6.10 0.85 -18.64
CA GLN A 17 -7.04 0.37 -17.63
C GLN A 17 -7.01 -1.14 -17.46
N ALA A 18 -6.58 -1.89 -18.48
CA ALA A 18 -6.34 -3.32 -18.32
C ALA A 18 -5.21 -3.59 -17.32
N LEU A 19 -4.14 -2.79 -17.34
CA LEU A 19 -3.08 -2.87 -16.33
C LEU A 19 -3.62 -2.55 -14.93
N ALA A 20 -4.49 -1.53 -14.81
CA ALA A 20 -5.09 -1.15 -13.55
C ALA A 20 -6.13 -2.12 -12.99
N ARG A 21 -6.77 -2.94 -13.85
CA ARG A 21 -7.56 -4.10 -13.41
C ARG A 21 -6.68 -5.28 -13.02
N PHE A 22 -5.61 -5.48 -13.77
CA PHE A 22 -4.70 -6.61 -13.64
C PHE A 22 -3.89 -6.53 -12.35
N LEU A 23 -3.26 -5.40 -12.07
CA LEU A 23 -2.26 -5.30 -11.00
C LEU A 23 -2.83 -5.60 -9.59
N PRO A 24 -4.00 -5.09 -9.18
CA PRO A 24 -4.62 -5.50 -7.91
C PRO A 24 -4.92 -7.01 -7.86
N GLN A 25 -5.48 -7.58 -8.93
CA GLN A 25 -5.78 -9.02 -8.99
C GLN A 25 -4.53 -9.89 -8.99
N TRP A 26 -3.48 -9.44 -9.68
CA TRP A 26 -2.16 -10.08 -9.69
C TRP A 26 -1.57 -10.13 -8.29
N GLN A 27 -1.81 -9.10 -7.48
CA GLN A 27 -1.36 -9.01 -6.09
C GLN A 27 -2.34 -9.63 -5.08
N GLY A 28 -3.32 -10.41 -5.54
CA GLY A 28 -4.27 -11.11 -4.66
C GLY A 28 -5.39 -10.24 -4.08
N ILE A 29 -5.57 -9.02 -4.58
CA ILE A 29 -6.66 -8.13 -4.17
C ILE A 29 -7.92 -8.50 -4.96
N SER A 30 -9.04 -8.71 -4.27
CA SER A 30 -10.32 -9.18 -4.83
C SER A 30 -10.35 -10.61 -5.34
N VAL A 31 -9.21 -11.31 -5.36
CA VAL A 31 -9.09 -12.73 -5.73
C VAL A 31 -8.33 -13.41 -4.61
N SER A 32 -8.99 -14.24 -3.81
CA SER A 32 -8.34 -14.87 -2.66
C SER A 32 -7.19 -15.78 -3.12
N SER A 33 -5.95 -15.35 -2.89
CA SER A 33 -4.71 -16.08 -3.22
C SER A 33 -4.20 -16.98 -2.08
N GLY A 34 -4.85 -16.93 -0.92
CA GLY A 34 -4.56 -17.73 0.27
C GLY A 34 -5.35 -17.25 1.49
N ARG A 35 -5.24 -17.96 2.61
CA ARG A 35 -5.77 -17.56 3.93
C ARG A 35 -4.75 -17.88 5.00
N GLY A 36 -4.87 -17.26 6.17
CA GLY A 36 -3.97 -17.52 7.29
C GLY A 36 -2.50 -17.18 6.98
N LEU A 37 -1.58 -17.84 7.67
CA LEU A 37 -0.14 -17.56 7.59
C LEU A 37 0.42 -17.80 6.19
N ASP A 38 0.05 -18.88 5.51
CA ASP A 38 0.48 -19.16 4.13
C ASP A 38 0.09 -18.04 3.16
N GLY A 39 -1.12 -17.51 3.31
CA GLY A 39 -1.58 -16.36 2.53
C GLY A 39 -0.77 -15.10 2.82
N LEU A 40 -0.38 -14.89 4.09
CA LEU A 40 0.44 -13.77 4.49
C LEU A 40 1.88 -13.89 3.97
N VAL A 41 2.51 -15.05 4.07
CA VAL A 41 3.86 -15.30 3.54
C VAL A 41 3.89 -15.02 2.04
N ARG A 42 2.92 -15.54 1.27
CA ARG A 42 2.81 -15.26 -0.18
C ARG A 42 2.62 -13.77 -0.49
N ALA A 43 1.79 -13.08 0.30
CA ALA A 43 1.61 -11.63 0.13
C ALA A 43 2.91 -10.86 0.43
N ILE A 44 3.67 -11.27 1.44
CA ILE A 44 4.97 -10.67 1.78
C ILE A 44 6.01 -11.00 0.71
N GLU A 45 6.09 -12.24 0.25
CA GLU A 45 6.97 -12.67 -0.84
C GLU A 45 6.73 -11.83 -2.10
N GLN A 46 5.47 -11.52 -2.42
CA GLN A 46 5.16 -10.66 -3.56
C GLN A 46 5.47 -9.18 -3.30
N LEU A 47 5.31 -8.70 -2.07
CA LEU A 47 5.51 -7.29 -1.70
C LEU A 47 6.93 -6.95 -1.24
N GLN A 48 7.79 -7.94 -1.02
CA GLN A 48 9.08 -7.75 -0.35
C GLN A 48 9.91 -6.65 -1.00
N GLY A 49 10.47 -5.76 -0.17
CA GLY A 49 11.23 -4.59 -0.61
C GLY A 49 10.39 -3.38 -1.06
N ALA A 50 9.09 -3.52 -1.32
CA ALA A 50 8.24 -2.37 -1.61
C ALA A 50 7.99 -1.54 -0.34
N THR A 51 8.08 -0.22 -0.46
CA THR A 51 7.89 0.69 0.67
C THR A 51 6.44 1.16 0.78
N VAL A 52 5.89 1.06 1.99
CA VAL A 52 4.53 1.53 2.30
C VAL A 52 4.53 2.33 3.61
N PRO A 53 3.58 3.25 3.82
CA PRO A 53 3.43 3.90 5.11
C PRO A 53 3.14 2.86 6.19
N ALA A 54 3.81 2.94 7.34
CA ALA A 54 3.62 2.03 8.46
C ALA A 54 2.16 2.00 8.92
N SER A 55 1.49 3.16 8.93
CA SER A 55 0.06 3.24 9.24
C SER A 55 -0.87 2.56 8.23
N ALA A 56 -0.43 2.38 6.98
CA ALA A 56 -1.20 1.72 5.91
C ALA A 56 -1.01 0.20 5.87
N LEU A 57 0.14 -0.31 6.36
CA LEU A 57 0.52 -1.72 6.21
C LEU A 57 -0.58 -2.67 6.71
N GLU A 58 -0.99 -2.51 7.96
CA GLU A 58 -1.95 -3.40 8.62
C GLU A 58 -3.40 -2.93 8.54
N THR A 59 -3.66 -1.78 7.91
CA THR A 59 -5.02 -1.23 7.74
C THR A 59 -5.56 -1.41 6.33
N LEU A 60 -4.67 -1.37 5.33
CA LEU A 60 -5.04 -1.38 3.91
C LEU A 60 -4.24 -2.41 3.10
N VAL A 61 -2.92 -2.48 3.29
CA VAL A 61 -2.04 -3.26 2.40
C VAL A 61 -2.20 -4.76 2.63
N LEU A 62 -1.98 -5.25 3.85
CA LEU A 62 -2.10 -6.68 4.16
C LEU A 62 -3.56 -7.16 4.21
N PRO A 63 -4.52 -6.43 4.83
CA PRO A 63 -5.91 -6.88 4.87
C PRO A 63 -6.58 -7.01 3.49
N SER A 64 -6.18 -6.20 2.50
CA SER A 64 -6.72 -6.29 1.14
C SER A 64 -6.25 -7.52 0.36
N ARG A 65 -5.14 -8.15 0.79
CA ARG A 65 -4.53 -9.33 0.17
C ARG A 65 -4.78 -10.61 0.95
N VAL A 66 -4.96 -10.51 2.26
CA VAL A 66 -5.10 -11.65 3.18
C VAL A 66 -6.45 -11.56 3.91
N PRO A 67 -7.49 -12.25 3.42
CA PRO A 67 -8.79 -12.29 4.10
C PRO A 67 -8.65 -12.79 5.54
N GLY A 68 -9.19 -12.04 6.49
CA GLY A 68 -9.09 -12.35 7.91
C GLY A 68 -7.72 -12.05 8.54
N TYR A 69 -6.91 -11.20 7.91
CA TYR A 69 -5.65 -10.73 8.49
C TYR A 69 -5.82 -10.25 9.94
N THR A 70 -4.91 -10.66 10.81
CA THR A 70 -4.78 -10.12 12.17
C THR A 70 -3.32 -9.78 12.46
N ALA A 71 -3.09 -8.77 13.29
CA ALA A 71 -1.76 -8.36 13.72
C ALA A 71 -0.91 -9.51 14.30
N ALA A 72 -1.56 -10.48 14.96
CA ALA A 72 -0.89 -11.63 15.55
C ALA A 72 -0.20 -12.53 14.51
N MET A 73 -0.73 -12.59 13.28
CA MET A 73 -0.14 -13.38 12.21
C MET A 73 1.23 -12.83 11.79
N LEU A 74 1.36 -11.50 11.67
CA LEU A 74 2.63 -10.87 11.34
C LEU A 74 3.60 -10.89 12.53
N ASP A 75 3.09 -10.77 13.75
CA ASP A 75 3.90 -10.92 14.96
C ASP A 75 4.48 -12.34 15.08
N GLU A 76 3.73 -13.38 14.68
CA GLU A 76 4.21 -14.76 14.66
C GLU A 76 5.38 -14.94 13.68
N LEU A 77 5.25 -14.45 12.44
CA LEU A 77 6.29 -14.55 11.42
C LEU A 77 7.55 -13.72 11.75
N THR A 78 7.38 -12.57 12.41
CA THR A 78 8.51 -11.73 12.82
C THR A 78 9.22 -12.30 14.05
N ALA A 79 8.46 -12.86 15.01
CA ALA A 79 9.03 -13.48 16.20
C ALA A 79 9.72 -14.83 15.89
N SER A 80 9.26 -15.57 14.89
CA SER A 80 9.94 -16.79 14.41
C SER A 80 11.20 -16.48 13.58
N GLY A 81 11.37 -15.23 13.15
CA GLY A 81 12.47 -14.80 12.30
C GLY A 81 12.29 -15.16 10.82
N GLU A 82 11.09 -15.56 10.39
CA GLU A 82 10.78 -15.80 8.97
C GLU A 82 10.64 -14.50 8.17
N VAL A 83 10.14 -13.44 8.82
CA VAL A 83 9.92 -12.12 8.24
C VAL A 83 10.67 -11.06 9.03
N LEU A 84 11.34 -10.17 8.30
CA LEU A 84 11.94 -8.96 8.85
C LEU A 84 11.13 -7.73 8.40
N TRP A 85 11.14 -6.69 9.23
CA TRP A 85 10.64 -5.37 8.86
C TRP A 85 11.72 -4.32 9.04
N ALA A 86 11.78 -3.36 8.12
CA ALA A 86 12.78 -2.31 8.13
C ALA A 86 12.14 -0.94 7.92
N GLY A 87 12.58 0.07 8.68
CA GLY A 87 12.26 1.47 8.43
C GLY A 87 13.01 2.01 7.20
N GLN A 88 12.38 2.93 6.50
CA GLN A 88 12.82 3.51 5.22
C GLN A 88 12.60 5.04 5.19
N GLY A 89 12.77 5.67 6.35
CA GLY A 89 12.57 7.09 6.58
C GLY A 89 11.30 7.42 7.35
N SER A 90 11.36 8.48 8.14
CA SER A 90 10.24 8.95 8.97
C SER A 90 9.24 9.81 8.18
N LEU A 91 8.02 9.90 8.71
CA LEU A 91 6.95 10.75 8.21
C LEU A 91 6.35 11.58 9.38
N PRO A 92 5.72 12.74 9.10
CA PRO A 92 5.12 13.56 10.14
C PRO A 92 4.01 12.82 10.90
N GLY A 93 4.00 12.96 12.23
CA GLY A 93 2.94 12.42 13.10
C GLY A 93 3.21 11.01 13.65
N ASN A 94 4.49 10.65 13.83
CA ASN A 94 4.99 9.35 14.29
C ASN A 94 4.78 8.19 13.32
N ASP A 95 4.62 8.51 12.03
CA ASP A 95 4.51 7.52 10.97
C ASP A 95 5.88 7.38 10.27
N GLY A 96 6.01 6.44 9.35
CA GLY A 96 7.23 6.24 8.59
C GLY A 96 7.01 5.32 7.40
N TRP A 97 7.98 5.26 6.51
CA TRP A 97 8.01 4.24 5.47
C TRP A 97 8.60 2.97 6.04
N ILE A 98 7.99 1.84 5.74
CA ILE A 98 8.51 0.52 6.07
C ILE A 98 8.46 -0.40 4.86
N SER A 99 9.28 -1.43 4.89
CA SER A 99 9.19 -2.57 3.99
C SER A 99 9.28 -3.87 4.79
N LEU A 100 8.74 -4.94 4.22
CA LEU A 100 8.87 -6.30 4.74
C LEU A 100 9.82 -7.09 3.82
N GLN A 101 10.54 -8.05 4.40
CA GLN A 101 11.42 -8.96 3.69
C GLN A 101 11.28 -10.36 4.28
N LEU A 102 11.37 -11.38 3.43
CA LEU A 102 11.64 -12.73 3.92
C LEU A 102 13.09 -12.79 4.39
N ALA A 103 13.37 -13.57 5.43
CA ALA A 103 14.69 -13.60 6.05
C ALA A 103 15.80 -14.12 5.10
N ASP A 104 15.44 -14.99 4.15
CA ASP A 104 16.35 -15.60 3.16
C ASP A 104 16.71 -14.67 1.99
N SER A 105 15.94 -13.59 1.78
CA SER A 105 16.15 -12.60 0.72
C SER A 105 16.53 -11.20 1.24
N ALA A 106 16.53 -11.02 2.56
CA ALA A 106 16.69 -9.72 3.20
C ALA A 106 18.04 -9.06 2.92
N ASP A 107 19.13 -9.84 2.93
CA ASP A 107 20.49 -9.38 2.59
C ASP A 107 20.56 -8.81 1.16
N LEU A 108 19.80 -9.38 0.23
CA LEU A 108 19.74 -8.97 -1.17
C LEU A 108 18.79 -7.78 -1.42
N LEU A 109 17.64 -7.75 -0.75
CA LEU A 109 16.54 -6.82 -1.06
C LEU A 109 16.44 -5.61 -0.13
N LEU A 110 17.01 -5.65 1.08
CA LEU A 110 17.04 -4.48 1.95
C LEU A 110 17.85 -3.37 1.29
N PRO A 111 17.31 -2.15 1.11
CA PRO A 111 18.09 -1.06 0.54
C PRO A 111 19.23 -0.65 1.51
N PRO A 112 20.23 0.10 1.00
CA PRO A 112 21.23 0.73 1.84
C PRO A 112 20.57 1.58 2.94
N PRO A 113 21.11 1.59 4.16
CA PRO A 113 20.63 2.49 5.21
C PRO A 113 20.67 3.96 4.77
N LEU A 114 19.73 4.75 5.25
CA LEU A 114 19.68 6.18 5.00
C LEU A 114 20.73 6.90 5.86
N GLU A 115 21.33 7.95 5.30
CA GLU A 115 22.19 8.83 6.09
C GLU A 115 21.39 9.48 7.22
N THR A 116 21.93 9.39 8.44
CA THR A 116 21.35 10.01 9.64
C THR A 116 22.43 10.69 10.45
N SER A 117 22.05 11.73 11.21
CA SER A 117 22.95 12.39 12.14
C SER A 117 23.21 11.46 13.32
N THR A 118 24.32 10.73 13.28
CA THR A 118 24.72 9.85 14.38
C THR A 118 25.24 10.68 15.55
N THR A 119 24.94 10.21 16.76
CA THR A 119 25.53 10.71 18.01
C THR A 119 26.29 9.57 18.67
N PRO A 120 27.15 9.83 19.67
CA PRO A 120 27.83 8.74 20.39
C PRO A 120 26.88 7.67 20.95
N LEU A 121 25.65 8.05 21.29
CA LEU A 121 24.62 7.11 21.73
C LEU A 121 24.12 6.19 20.60
N HIS A 122 24.02 6.70 19.37
CA HIS A 122 23.66 5.89 18.21
C HIS A 122 24.74 4.84 17.93
N ASP A 123 26.00 5.28 17.91
CA ASP A 123 27.14 4.41 17.65
C ASP A 123 27.28 3.33 18.73
N ALA A 124 27.15 3.69 20.01
CA ALA A 124 27.18 2.75 21.13
C ALA A 124 26.05 1.69 21.04
N VAL A 125 24.84 2.08 20.63
CA VAL A 125 23.74 1.13 20.41
C VAL A 125 24.07 0.16 19.29
N LEU A 126 24.62 0.65 18.16
CA LEU A 126 25.00 -0.19 17.03
C LEU A 126 26.12 -1.17 17.40
N GLU A 127 27.11 -0.71 18.17
CA GLU A 127 28.23 -1.53 18.67
C GLU A 127 27.75 -2.63 19.61
N VAL A 128 26.90 -2.29 20.60
CA VAL A 128 26.34 -3.27 21.55
C VAL A 128 25.52 -4.36 20.85
N LEU A 129 24.90 -4.06 19.71
CA LEU A 129 24.10 -5.00 18.91
C LEU A 129 24.90 -5.73 17.82
N GLU A 130 26.23 -5.57 17.77
CA GLU A 130 27.08 -6.33 16.85
C GLU A 130 27.07 -7.83 17.11
N GLY A 131 27.40 -8.61 16.09
CA GLY A 131 27.46 -10.06 16.18
C GLY A 131 26.10 -10.75 16.27
N GLY A 132 25.03 -10.11 15.77
CA GLY A 132 23.69 -10.70 15.69
C GLY A 132 22.94 -10.74 17.02
N GLN A 133 23.30 -9.87 17.96
CA GLN A 133 22.63 -9.82 19.26
C GLN A 133 21.24 -9.19 19.16
N ALA A 134 20.32 -9.68 19.99
CA ALA A 134 18.98 -9.14 20.14
C ALA A 134 18.70 -8.90 21.63
N LEU A 135 18.44 -7.65 22.01
CA LEU A 135 18.38 -7.22 23.41
C LEU A 135 17.08 -6.50 23.74
N PHE A 136 16.56 -6.71 24.95
CA PHE A 136 15.47 -5.90 25.47
C PHE A 136 15.96 -4.49 25.83
N PHE A 137 15.05 -3.51 25.81
CA PHE A 137 15.36 -2.10 26.07
C PHE A 137 16.19 -1.85 27.34
N ARG A 138 15.87 -2.51 28.46
CA ARG A 138 16.64 -2.34 29.71
C ARG A 138 18.06 -2.92 29.63
N GLN A 139 18.24 -4.04 28.93
CA GLN A 139 19.58 -4.60 28.70
C GLN A 139 20.42 -3.68 27.81
N LEU A 140 19.79 -3.01 26.84
CA LEU A 140 20.46 -1.98 26.03
C LEU A 140 20.86 -0.77 26.87
N SER A 141 19.92 -0.21 27.64
CA SER A 141 20.16 0.91 28.56
C SER A 141 21.32 0.62 29.53
N ASP A 142 21.36 -0.56 30.13
CA ASP A 142 22.43 -0.97 31.03
C ASP A 142 23.79 -1.07 30.31
N ARG A 143 23.84 -1.60 29.07
CA ARG A 143 25.09 -1.81 28.32
C ARG A 143 25.65 -0.54 27.69
N VAL A 144 24.78 0.38 27.27
CA VAL A 144 25.19 1.71 26.78
C VAL A 144 25.32 2.73 27.92
N GLU A 145 25.15 2.28 29.17
CA GLU A 145 25.21 3.09 30.38
C GLU A 145 24.31 4.35 30.34
N SER A 146 23.19 4.27 29.61
CA SER A 146 22.28 5.40 29.43
C SER A 146 21.15 5.34 30.45
N THR A 147 21.04 6.39 31.27
CA THR A 147 19.95 6.59 32.23
C THR A 147 18.81 7.44 31.68
N ASP A 148 18.93 7.95 30.46
CA ASP A 148 17.92 8.79 29.79
C ASP A 148 17.08 7.93 28.83
N ASP A 149 15.99 7.38 29.36
CA ASP A 149 15.04 6.57 28.61
C ASP A 149 14.47 7.29 27.36
N PRO A 150 14.00 8.54 27.45
CA PRO A 150 13.58 9.32 26.28
C PRO A 150 14.66 9.44 25.20
N ALA A 151 15.90 9.76 25.57
CA ALA A 151 16.99 9.92 24.61
C ALA A 151 17.36 8.59 23.92
N LEU A 152 17.41 7.50 24.69
CA LEU A 152 17.66 6.16 24.13
C LEU A 152 16.51 5.70 23.22
N GLN A 153 15.26 5.97 23.61
CA GLN A 153 14.10 5.70 22.77
C GLN A 153 14.19 6.48 21.44
N ALA A 154 14.54 7.77 21.48
CA ALA A 154 14.69 8.58 20.27
C ALA A 154 15.79 8.00 19.36
N ALA A 155 16.96 7.69 19.90
CA ALA A 155 18.07 7.10 19.15
C ALA A 155 17.70 5.74 18.50
N LEU A 156 16.99 4.87 19.23
CA LEU A 156 16.51 3.60 18.65
C LEU A 156 15.59 3.83 17.45
N TRP A 157 14.63 4.76 17.56
CA TRP A 157 13.71 5.05 16.46
C TRP A 157 14.39 5.76 15.29
N ASP A 158 15.36 6.63 15.55
CA ASP A 158 16.18 7.25 14.50
C ASP A 158 16.95 6.18 13.70
N LEU A 159 17.57 5.20 14.39
CA LEU A 159 18.24 4.07 13.76
C LEU A 159 17.27 3.11 13.03
N VAL A 160 16.05 2.92 13.53
CA VAL A 160 15.00 2.15 12.82
C VAL A 160 14.63 2.84 11.52
N TRP A 161 14.35 4.16 11.57
CA TRP A 161 13.97 4.91 10.38
C TRP A 161 15.10 5.04 9.37
N ALA A 162 16.36 5.00 9.84
CA ALA A 162 17.53 4.90 8.99
C ALA A 162 17.70 3.51 8.33
N GLY A 163 17.00 2.48 8.80
CA GLY A 163 17.13 1.12 8.28
C GLY A 163 18.32 0.34 8.85
N HIS A 164 18.80 0.71 10.04
CA HIS A 164 19.85 -0.03 10.77
C HIS A 164 19.29 -1.06 11.75
N LEU A 165 18.18 -0.75 12.44
CA LEU A 165 17.60 -1.61 13.48
C LEU A 165 16.23 -2.14 13.08
N THR A 166 15.87 -3.27 13.70
CA THR A 166 14.54 -3.89 13.65
C THR A 166 14.14 -4.40 15.04
N ASN A 167 12.93 -4.94 15.15
CA ASN A 167 12.39 -5.54 16.38
C ASN A 167 11.75 -6.90 16.06
N ASP A 168 11.76 -7.80 17.04
CA ASP A 168 11.17 -9.15 16.94
C ASP A 168 9.63 -9.16 16.75
N THR A 169 8.95 -8.02 16.90
CA THR A 169 7.53 -7.84 16.58
C THR A 169 7.25 -6.45 16.01
N LEU A 170 6.05 -6.23 15.46
CA LEU A 170 5.58 -4.87 15.16
C LEU A 170 4.91 -4.16 16.35
N GLY A 171 4.88 -4.80 17.52
CA GLY A 171 4.24 -4.26 18.73
C GLY A 171 4.69 -2.82 19.09
N PRO A 172 6.01 -2.54 19.14
CA PRO A 172 6.52 -1.20 19.40
C PRO A 172 6.13 -0.17 18.33
N LEU A 173 6.12 -0.58 17.06
CA LEU A 173 5.69 0.26 15.94
C LEU A 173 4.21 0.62 16.05
N ARG A 174 3.35 -0.36 16.34
CA ARG A 174 1.91 -0.10 16.59
C ARG A 174 1.71 0.84 17.78
N ALA A 175 2.50 0.69 18.85
CA ALA A 175 2.45 1.60 20.00
C ALA A 175 2.87 3.03 19.62
N LEU A 176 3.91 3.18 18.80
CA LEU A 176 4.40 4.47 18.31
C LEU A 176 3.32 5.16 17.45
N LEU A 177 2.75 4.43 16.50
CA LEU A 177 1.66 4.89 15.64
C LEU A 177 0.43 5.30 16.46
N GLY A 178 0.04 4.49 17.45
CA GLY A 178 -1.12 4.74 18.32
C GLY A 178 -0.96 5.86 19.35
N GLY A 179 0.26 6.37 19.53
CA GLY A 179 0.58 7.57 20.31
C GLY A 179 0.61 8.86 19.48
N GLY A 180 0.64 8.75 18.15
CA GLY A 180 0.80 9.88 17.23
C GLY A 180 -0.45 10.32 16.48
N ARG A 181 -0.26 11.17 15.48
CA ARG A 181 -1.28 11.60 14.50
C ARG A 181 -0.88 11.07 13.12
N THR A 182 -1.05 9.76 12.93
CA THR A 182 -0.64 9.04 11.73
C THR A 182 -1.51 9.37 10.52
N ALA A 183 -1.03 9.02 9.32
CA ALA A 183 -1.75 9.29 8.08
C ALA A 183 -2.99 8.39 7.92
N HIS A 184 -2.93 7.15 8.40
CA HIS A 184 -4.06 6.25 8.58
C HIS A 184 -4.28 6.00 10.08
N SER A 185 -5.44 6.41 10.60
CA SER A 185 -5.75 6.34 12.04
C SER A 185 -6.17 4.93 12.42
N GLN A 186 -5.33 4.21 13.18
CA GLN A 186 -5.71 2.90 13.73
C GLN A 186 -6.65 3.05 14.94
N LYS A 187 -7.70 2.23 15.02
CA LYS A 187 -8.40 2.01 16.30
C LYS A 187 -7.44 1.25 17.23
N ARG A 188 -7.27 1.73 18.45
CA ARG A 188 -6.62 0.93 19.51
C ARG A 188 -7.42 -0.36 19.67
N ALA A 189 -6.81 -1.50 19.40
CA ALA A 189 -7.38 -2.77 19.87
C ALA A 189 -7.52 -2.64 21.39
N PRO A 190 -8.68 -2.97 21.99
CA PRO A 190 -8.78 -3.00 23.43
C PRO A 190 -7.76 -4.03 23.91
N ILE A 191 -6.74 -3.56 24.63
CA ILE A 191 -5.85 -4.45 25.35
C ILE A 191 -6.79 -5.32 26.17
N ARG A 192 -6.80 -6.63 25.93
CA ARG A 192 -7.42 -7.59 26.85
C ARG A 192 -6.64 -7.44 28.14
N GLN A 193 -7.06 -6.50 28.98
CA GLN A 193 -6.65 -6.41 30.36
C GLN A 193 -7.09 -7.75 30.95
N ARG A 194 -6.15 -8.70 31.02
CA ARG A 194 -6.27 -9.78 31.98
C ARG A 194 -6.51 -9.05 33.30
N SER A 195 -7.73 -9.15 33.82
CA SER A 195 -8.12 -8.61 35.11
C SER A 195 -7.15 -9.13 36.14
N ARG A 196 -6.08 -8.38 36.40
CA ARG A 196 -5.17 -8.59 37.50
C ARG A 196 -5.66 -7.67 38.58
N TYR A 197 -6.63 -8.17 39.35
CA TYR A 197 -7.02 -7.60 40.62
C TYR A 197 -5.76 -7.24 41.43
N GLY A 198 -5.63 -5.96 41.80
CA GLY A 198 -4.89 -5.53 42.98
C GLY A 198 -3.37 -5.64 42.99
N ARG A 199 -2.65 -5.47 41.87
CA ARG A 199 -1.18 -5.29 41.93
C ARG A 199 -0.81 -3.81 41.84
N PRO A 200 -0.01 -3.25 42.78
CA PRO A 200 0.52 -1.89 42.68
C PRO A 200 1.24 -1.68 41.34
N VAL A 201 1.13 -0.47 40.78
CA VAL A 201 1.90 -0.06 39.59
C VAL A 201 3.37 0.03 39.98
N MET A 202 4.07 -1.10 39.92
CA MET A 202 5.52 -1.15 40.05
C MET A 202 6.15 -0.56 38.77
N PRO A 203 7.30 0.13 38.87
CA PRO A 203 8.07 0.54 37.69
C PRO A 203 8.26 -0.67 36.78
N THR A 204 7.70 -0.60 35.59
CA THR A 204 7.74 -1.74 34.66
C THR A 204 9.18 -1.97 34.25
N ARG A 205 9.76 -3.13 34.62
CA ARG A 205 11.06 -3.63 34.15
C ARG A 205 11.17 -3.72 32.61
N THR A 206 10.10 -3.41 31.88
CA THR A 206 9.93 -3.61 30.44
C THR A 206 10.07 -2.34 29.59
N GLY A 207 10.36 -1.18 30.19
CA GLY A 207 10.43 0.10 29.46
C GLY A 207 9.08 0.58 28.89
N PRO A 208 9.03 1.72 28.18
CA PRO A 208 7.83 2.19 27.47
C PRO A 208 7.31 1.18 26.42
N PRO A 209 6.00 1.15 26.12
CA PRO A 209 5.44 0.25 25.09
C PRO A 209 6.03 0.45 23.68
N THR A 210 6.48 1.66 23.38
CA THR A 210 7.17 2.05 22.14
C THR A 210 8.58 1.48 22.01
N VAL A 211 9.09 0.83 23.05
CA VAL A 211 10.40 0.17 23.06
C VAL A 211 10.37 -1.28 23.57
N ALA A 212 9.19 -1.88 23.57
CA ALA A 212 9.02 -3.28 23.93
C ALA A 212 9.72 -4.23 22.94
N GLY A 213 9.79 -5.52 23.28
CA GLY A 213 10.41 -6.54 22.42
C GLY A 213 11.93 -6.49 22.43
N ARG A 214 12.53 -7.28 21.54
CA ARG A 214 13.98 -7.37 21.36
C ARG A 214 14.39 -6.57 20.14
N TRP A 215 15.37 -5.70 20.34
CA TRP A 215 15.97 -4.87 19.32
C TRP A 215 17.24 -5.53 18.81
N SER A 216 17.41 -5.57 17.49
CA SER A 216 18.57 -6.14 16.82
C SER A 216 18.93 -5.33 15.58
N ARG A 217 20.17 -5.48 15.11
CA ARG A 217 20.58 -4.96 13.80
C ARG A 217 19.85 -5.73 12.70
N LEU A 218 19.49 -5.01 11.64
CA LEU A 218 19.11 -5.63 10.38
C LEU A 218 20.33 -6.35 9.78
N PRO A 219 20.14 -7.43 9.00
CA PRO A 219 21.24 -8.20 8.44
C PRO A 219 22.10 -7.34 7.51
N ASP A 220 23.39 -7.66 7.44
CA ASP A 220 24.27 -6.99 6.51
C ASP A 220 23.81 -7.22 5.07
N ARG A 221 23.98 -6.18 4.26
CA ARG A 221 23.58 -6.19 2.86
C ARG A 221 24.66 -6.93 2.08
N ASP A 222 24.24 -7.82 1.18
CA ASP A 222 25.18 -8.47 0.27
C ASP A 222 25.99 -7.40 -0.48
N THR A 223 27.29 -7.59 -0.66
CA THR A 223 28.16 -6.61 -1.32
C THR A 223 28.16 -6.73 -2.84
N ASP A 224 27.66 -7.85 -3.38
CA ASP A 224 27.58 -8.12 -4.81
C ASP A 224 26.36 -7.41 -5.43
N ALA A 225 26.62 -6.29 -6.09
CA ALA A 225 25.60 -5.51 -6.79
C ALA A 225 24.84 -6.30 -7.87
N THR A 226 25.48 -7.29 -8.51
CA THR A 226 24.85 -8.13 -9.54
C THR A 226 23.82 -9.06 -8.91
N ARG A 227 24.17 -9.76 -7.82
CA ARG A 227 23.23 -10.63 -7.09
C ARG A 227 22.02 -9.85 -6.58
N ARG A 228 22.25 -8.66 -6.02
CA ARG A 228 21.17 -7.78 -5.55
C ARG A 228 20.25 -7.30 -6.67
N THR A 229 20.84 -6.87 -7.79
CA THR A 229 20.05 -6.41 -8.96
C THR A 229 19.25 -7.56 -9.56
N HIS A 230 19.80 -8.78 -9.56
CA HIS A 230 19.07 -9.99 -9.96
C HIS A 230 17.85 -10.25 -9.07
N ALA A 231 18.04 -10.30 -7.76
CA ALA A 231 16.96 -10.51 -6.81
C ALA A 231 15.88 -9.41 -6.90
N LEU A 232 16.30 -8.15 -7.07
CA LEU A 232 15.38 -7.03 -7.26
C LEU A 232 14.56 -7.17 -8.56
N ALA A 233 15.16 -7.61 -9.65
CA ALA A 233 14.46 -7.84 -10.91
C ALA A 233 13.39 -8.94 -10.77
N GLU A 234 13.70 -10.02 -10.05
CA GLU A 234 12.75 -11.10 -9.72
C GLU A 234 11.60 -10.55 -8.86
N ALA A 235 11.90 -9.87 -7.76
CA ALA A 235 10.90 -9.27 -6.89
C ALA A 235 9.98 -8.28 -7.64
N LEU A 236 10.52 -7.49 -8.57
CA LEU A 236 9.73 -6.58 -9.42
C LEU A 236 8.81 -7.34 -10.39
N LEU A 237 9.27 -8.44 -10.98
CA LEU A 237 8.47 -9.28 -11.87
C LEU A 237 7.33 -9.97 -11.10
N ASP A 238 7.62 -10.51 -9.92
CA ASP A 238 6.63 -11.16 -9.06
C ASP A 238 5.58 -10.16 -8.57
N ARG A 239 6.00 -8.93 -8.24
CA ARG A 239 5.09 -7.89 -7.74
C ARG A 239 4.22 -7.26 -8.81
N HIS A 240 4.80 -6.93 -9.95
CA HIS A 240 4.10 -6.17 -11.00
C HIS A 240 3.50 -7.04 -12.08
N GLY A 241 4.04 -8.24 -12.31
CA GLY A 241 3.73 -9.08 -13.47
C GLY A 241 4.23 -8.49 -14.80
N VAL A 242 4.06 -7.19 -15.01
CA VAL A 242 4.60 -6.41 -16.14
C VAL A 242 5.43 -5.25 -15.59
N VAL A 243 6.75 -5.37 -15.71
CA VAL A 243 7.71 -4.35 -15.26
C VAL A 243 7.86 -3.27 -16.33
N THR A 244 7.58 -2.03 -15.92
CA THR A 244 7.74 -0.83 -16.74
C THR A 244 8.71 0.13 -16.09
N ARG A 245 9.28 1.08 -16.87
CA ARG A 245 10.13 2.13 -16.33
C ARG A 245 9.45 2.93 -15.21
N GLY A 246 8.17 3.26 -15.38
CA GLY A 246 7.40 4.02 -14.40
C GLY A 246 7.25 3.29 -13.06
N ALA A 247 6.98 1.98 -13.09
CA ALA A 247 6.88 1.17 -11.87
C ALA A 247 8.22 1.12 -11.10
N VAL A 248 9.33 0.92 -11.80
CA VAL A 248 10.67 0.86 -11.18
C VAL A 248 11.08 2.20 -10.56
N MET A 249 10.74 3.32 -11.22
CA MET A 249 11.00 4.66 -10.68
C MET A 249 10.14 4.94 -9.45
N ALA A 250 8.86 4.54 -9.46
CA ALA A 250 7.95 4.77 -8.35
C ALA A 250 8.38 4.06 -7.07
N GLU A 251 9.01 2.88 -7.19
CA GLU A 251 9.57 2.14 -6.07
C GLU A 251 10.96 2.61 -5.63
N ARG A 252 11.56 3.56 -6.35
CA ARG A 252 12.92 4.07 -6.07
C ARG A 252 13.98 2.96 -6.04
N ALA A 253 13.87 2.01 -6.99
CA ALA A 253 14.81 0.92 -7.15
C ALA A 253 16.26 1.42 -7.24
N PRO A 254 17.22 0.84 -6.47
CA PRO A 254 18.63 1.17 -6.56
C PRO A 254 19.17 1.05 -8.00
N GLY A 255 19.91 2.06 -8.47
CA GLY A 255 20.41 2.11 -9.85
C GLY A 255 19.34 2.38 -10.92
N GLY A 256 18.08 2.52 -10.52
CA GLY A 256 16.96 2.83 -11.41
C GLY A 256 16.69 1.76 -12.47
N PHE A 257 15.95 2.15 -13.51
CA PHE A 257 15.54 1.21 -14.56
C PHE A 257 16.72 0.69 -15.37
N ALA A 258 17.81 1.45 -15.51
CA ALA A 258 18.97 1.01 -16.28
C ALA A 258 19.65 -0.24 -15.67
N ALA A 259 19.78 -0.28 -14.35
CA ALA A 259 20.35 -1.43 -13.64
C ALA A 259 19.49 -2.68 -13.82
N VAL A 260 18.18 -2.56 -13.56
CA VAL A 260 17.24 -3.68 -13.68
C VAL A 260 17.06 -4.13 -15.13
N TYR A 261 17.11 -3.21 -16.10
CA TYR A 261 16.95 -3.50 -17.52
C TYR A 261 18.00 -4.49 -18.04
N ALA A 262 19.27 -4.37 -17.61
CA ALA A 262 20.32 -5.28 -18.03
C ALA A 262 20.02 -6.74 -17.62
N VAL A 263 19.53 -6.93 -16.40
CA VAL A 263 19.09 -8.24 -15.90
C VAL A 263 17.84 -8.73 -16.62
N LEU A 264 16.83 -7.89 -16.79
CA LEU A 264 15.59 -8.26 -17.49
C LEU A 264 15.84 -8.65 -18.95
N LYS A 265 16.81 -8.02 -19.61
CA LYS A 265 17.27 -8.42 -20.94
C LYS A 265 17.93 -9.80 -20.92
N ALA A 266 18.79 -10.08 -19.95
CA ALA A 266 19.37 -11.42 -19.80
C ALA A 266 18.28 -12.48 -19.51
N PHE A 267 17.24 -12.13 -18.74
CA PHE A 267 16.09 -13.01 -18.51
C PHE A 267 15.28 -13.27 -19.78
N GLU A 268 15.15 -12.28 -20.66
CA GLU A 268 14.53 -12.43 -21.98
C GLU A 268 15.35 -13.40 -22.85
N GLU A 269 16.66 -13.20 -22.92
CA GLU A 269 17.58 -14.07 -23.68
C GLU A 269 17.53 -15.53 -23.17
N ALA A 270 17.32 -15.72 -21.86
CA ALA A 270 17.10 -17.02 -21.22
C ALA A 270 15.64 -17.55 -21.32
N GLY A 271 14.72 -16.81 -21.93
CA GLY A 271 13.31 -17.19 -22.09
C GLY A 271 12.46 -17.13 -20.81
N ARG A 272 12.97 -16.54 -19.72
CA ARG A 272 12.27 -16.41 -18.43
C ARG A 272 11.20 -15.32 -18.43
N VAL A 273 11.39 -14.28 -19.25
CA VAL A 273 10.44 -13.18 -19.40
C VAL A 273 10.19 -12.90 -20.87
N ARG A 274 9.07 -12.24 -21.16
CA ARG A 274 8.78 -11.72 -22.51
C ARG A 274 8.99 -10.22 -22.53
N ARG A 275 9.80 -9.73 -23.47
CA ARG A 275 9.92 -8.29 -23.74
C ARG A 275 8.97 -7.88 -24.86
N GLY A 276 8.31 -6.74 -24.72
CA GLY A 276 7.39 -6.26 -25.75
C GLY A 276 6.66 -4.99 -25.38
N TYR A 277 5.71 -4.61 -26.24
CA TYR A 277 4.77 -3.53 -26.01
C TYR A 277 3.42 -4.14 -25.61
N PHE A 278 3.19 -4.27 -24.31
CA PHE A 278 2.00 -4.94 -23.79
C PHE A 278 0.90 -3.97 -23.41
N VAL A 279 1.26 -2.79 -22.90
CA VAL A 279 0.31 -1.74 -22.47
C VAL A 279 0.56 -0.47 -23.27
N GLU A 280 -0.53 0.12 -23.75
CA GLU A 280 -0.51 1.36 -24.52
C GLU A 280 0.06 2.55 -23.72
N GLY A 281 0.80 3.43 -24.37
CA GLY A 281 1.27 4.69 -23.78
C GLY A 281 2.44 4.57 -22.78
N LEU A 282 2.89 3.35 -22.44
CA LEU A 282 3.95 3.13 -21.44
C LEU A 282 5.36 2.97 -22.02
N GLY A 283 5.53 3.29 -23.31
CA GLY A 283 6.80 3.15 -24.02
C GLY A 283 7.15 1.70 -24.36
N ALA A 284 8.25 1.52 -25.11
CA ALA A 284 8.55 0.26 -25.80
C ALA A 284 9.25 -0.81 -24.93
N ALA A 285 9.91 -0.44 -23.83
CA ALA A 285 10.64 -1.40 -22.99
C ALA A 285 9.78 -1.85 -21.81
N GLN A 286 8.98 -2.91 -22.02
CA GLN A 286 8.21 -3.59 -20.98
C GLN A 286 8.62 -5.05 -20.92
N PHE A 287 8.70 -5.60 -19.71
CA PHE A 287 9.06 -7.00 -19.48
C PHE A 287 7.95 -7.67 -18.67
N ALA A 288 7.45 -8.79 -19.16
CA ALA A 288 6.36 -9.50 -18.53
C ALA A 288 6.80 -10.88 -18.03
N ALA A 289 6.40 -11.17 -16.80
CA ALA A 289 6.49 -12.50 -16.21
C ALA A 289 5.61 -13.50 -16.98
N PRO A 290 5.91 -14.80 -16.91
CA PRO A 290 5.11 -15.84 -17.56
C PRO A 290 3.62 -15.75 -17.18
N GLY A 291 2.75 -15.77 -18.20
CA GLY A 291 1.29 -15.71 -18.02
C GLY A 291 0.72 -14.37 -17.52
N ALA A 292 1.55 -13.33 -17.30
CA ALA A 292 1.07 -12.00 -16.92
C ALA A 292 0.31 -11.32 -18.08
N VAL A 293 0.90 -11.34 -19.28
CA VAL A 293 0.30 -10.73 -20.48
C VAL A 293 -1.04 -11.39 -20.83
N ASP A 294 -1.10 -12.72 -20.78
CA ASP A 294 -2.31 -13.46 -21.13
C ASP A 294 -3.44 -13.19 -20.14
N ARG A 295 -3.14 -13.13 -18.83
CA ARG A 295 -4.10 -12.72 -17.80
C ARG A 295 -4.58 -11.29 -17.98
N MET A 296 -3.66 -10.35 -18.25
CA MET A 296 -4.00 -8.96 -18.49
C MET A 296 -4.91 -8.79 -19.73
N ARG A 297 -4.64 -9.52 -20.80
CA ARG A 297 -5.49 -9.54 -22.01
C ARG A 297 -6.86 -10.17 -21.79
N ALA A 298 -6.94 -11.25 -21.00
CA ALA A 298 -8.21 -11.85 -20.63
C ALA A 298 -9.10 -10.84 -19.86
N LEU A 299 -8.49 -10.05 -18.97
CA LEU A 299 -9.19 -8.97 -18.27
C LEU A 299 -9.61 -7.84 -19.21
N ALA A 300 -8.75 -7.44 -20.16
CA ALA A 300 -9.10 -6.44 -21.17
C ALA A 300 -10.31 -6.88 -22.02
N ALA A 301 -10.33 -8.14 -22.46
CA ALA A 301 -11.43 -8.71 -23.25
C ALA A 301 -12.76 -8.82 -22.49
N SER A 302 -12.72 -8.83 -21.15
CA SER A 302 -13.89 -8.95 -20.28
C SER A 302 -14.46 -7.59 -19.86
N GLN A 303 -14.06 -6.49 -20.49
CA GLN A 303 -14.65 -5.16 -20.21
C GLN A 303 -16.08 -5.09 -20.77
N PRO A 304 -17.07 -4.66 -19.96
CA PRO A 304 -18.41 -4.33 -20.48
C PRO A 304 -18.30 -3.18 -21.51
N SER A 305 -19.10 -3.23 -22.56
CA SER A 305 -19.03 -2.27 -23.68
C SER A 305 -19.22 -0.82 -23.20
N THR A 306 -18.39 0.07 -23.74
CA THR A 306 -18.35 1.52 -23.48
C THR A 306 -19.47 2.33 -24.14
N ASP A 307 -20.35 1.70 -24.92
CA ASP A 307 -21.32 2.39 -25.80
C ASP A 307 -22.59 2.92 -25.11
N GLU A 308 -22.71 2.82 -23.78
CA GLU A 308 -23.83 3.42 -23.04
C GLU A 308 -23.32 4.25 -21.85
N PRO A 309 -23.74 5.52 -21.71
CA PRO A 309 -23.35 6.36 -20.58
C PRO A 309 -23.89 5.74 -19.27
N LEU A 310 -22.99 5.37 -18.36
CA LEU A 310 -23.36 4.65 -17.12
C LEU A 310 -23.93 5.56 -16.02
N TRP A 311 -24.06 6.84 -16.30
CA TRP A 311 -24.73 7.79 -15.43
C TRP A 311 -25.11 9.02 -16.26
N GLU A 312 -26.26 9.61 -15.96
CA GLU A 312 -26.40 11.06 -16.06
C GLU A 312 -26.46 11.51 -14.60
N THR A 313 -25.90 12.68 -14.31
CA THR A 313 -25.97 13.38 -13.01
C THR A 313 -27.36 13.20 -12.38
N PRO A 314 -27.51 13.09 -11.05
CA PRO A 314 -28.78 12.67 -10.44
C PRO A 314 -29.94 13.50 -10.99
N VAL A 315 -30.90 12.82 -11.62
CA VAL A 315 -32.18 13.43 -11.97
C VAL A 315 -32.82 13.96 -10.68
N PRO A 316 -33.45 15.15 -10.70
CA PRO A 316 -34.25 15.62 -9.57
C PRO A 316 -35.23 14.53 -9.14
N GLY A 317 -35.09 14.01 -7.92
CA GLY A 317 -35.91 12.88 -7.41
C GLY A 317 -35.13 11.71 -6.81
N GLY A 318 -33.79 11.70 -6.90
CA GLY A 318 -32.94 10.63 -6.34
C GLY A 318 -32.70 9.48 -7.31
N TRP A 319 -31.86 8.52 -6.92
CA TRP A 319 -31.39 7.41 -7.78
C TRP A 319 -32.54 6.56 -8.36
N ASP A 320 -33.68 6.52 -7.68
CA ASP A 320 -34.84 5.70 -8.05
C ASP A 320 -35.71 6.37 -9.12
N ALA A 321 -35.47 7.65 -9.40
CA ALA A 321 -36.25 8.44 -10.35
C ALA A 321 -35.74 8.31 -11.80
N SER A 322 -34.58 7.69 -12.03
CA SER A 322 -34.04 7.49 -13.38
C SER A 322 -34.78 6.37 -14.11
N PRO A 323 -35.21 6.56 -15.37
CA PRO A 323 -35.73 5.49 -16.23
C PRO A 323 -34.75 4.31 -16.38
N TYR A 324 -33.46 4.56 -16.15
CA TYR A 324 -32.37 3.58 -16.25
C TYR A 324 -31.90 3.04 -14.89
N ALA A 325 -32.57 3.40 -13.78
CA ALA A 325 -32.13 3.08 -12.41
C ALA A 325 -31.88 1.58 -12.19
N THR A 326 -32.69 0.71 -12.80
CA THR A 326 -32.54 -0.76 -12.66
C THR A 326 -31.26 -1.28 -13.31
N GLN A 327 -30.92 -0.81 -14.52
CA GLN A 327 -29.67 -1.19 -15.22
C GLN A 327 -28.45 -0.59 -14.52
N GLN A 328 -28.53 0.67 -14.07
CA GLN A 328 -27.47 1.31 -13.31
C GLN A 328 -27.18 0.59 -11.98
N ARG A 329 -28.22 0.18 -11.24
CA ARG A 329 -28.09 -0.64 -10.02
C ARG A 329 -27.42 -1.98 -10.30
N LYS A 330 -27.88 -2.71 -11.32
CA LYS A 330 -27.28 -4.00 -11.68
C LYS A 330 -25.80 -3.87 -12.02
N ARG A 331 -25.42 -2.89 -12.84
CA ARG A 331 -24.01 -2.65 -13.20
C ARG A 331 -23.19 -2.20 -12.00
N ARG A 332 -23.76 -1.39 -11.10
CA ARG A 332 -23.11 -1.01 -9.84
C ARG A 332 -22.77 -2.23 -8.99
N ASP A 333 -23.69 -3.17 -8.89
CA ASP A 333 -23.51 -4.40 -8.11
C ASP A 333 -22.55 -5.40 -8.79
N GLU A 334 -22.40 -5.33 -10.12
CA GLU A 334 -21.44 -6.14 -10.91
C GLU A 334 -20.03 -5.53 -11.00
N ALA A 335 -19.91 -4.20 -10.87
CA ALA A 335 -18.66 -3.48 -11.04
C ALA A 335 -17.64 -3.81 -9.93
N ARG A 336 -16.39 -4.04 -10.34
CA ARG A 336 -15.32 -4.36 -9.38
C ARG A 336 -14.67 -3.08 -8.89
N ALA A 337 -15.04 -2.65 -7.70
CA ALA A 337 -14.48 -1.48 -7.03
C ALA A 337 -13.46 -1.88 -5.95
N VAL A 338 -12.28 -1.25 -5.96
CA VAL A 338 -11.23 -1.45 -4.95
C VAL A 338 -10.76 -0.12 -4.38
N VAL A 339 -10.58 -0.08 -3.06
CA VAL A 339 -10.01 1.07 -2.33
C VAL A 339 -8.57 0.71 -1.94
N LEU A 340 -7.61 1.52 -2.38
CA LEU A 340 -6.19 1.30 -2.11
C LEU A 340 -5.59 2.54 -1.45
N ALA A 341 -4.55 2.36 -0.63
CA ALA A 341 -3.68 3.48 -0.32
C ALA A 341 -3.04 3.99 -1.61
N ALA A 342 -2.93 5.32 -1.80
CA ALA A 342 -2.35 5.88 -3.02
C ALA A 342 -0.90 5.42 -3.28
N THR A 343 -0.21 5.02 -2.20
CA THR A 343 1.16 4.51 -2.19
C THR A 343 1.26 2.99 -2.35
N ASP A 344 0.14 2.26 -2.30
CA ASP A 344 0.11 0.80 -2.39
C ASP A 344 0.70 0.34 -3.75
N PRO A 345 1.59 -0.68 -3.78
CA PRO A 345 2.17 -1.21 -5.02
C PRO A 345 1.14 -1.73 -6.03
N ALA A 346 -0.08 -2.04 -5.63
CA ALA A 346 -1.18 -2.45 -6.50
C ALA A 346 -1.81 -1.28 -7.26
N ASN A 347 -1.59 -0.04 -6.82
CA ASN A 347 -2.07 1.15 -7.54
C ASN A 347 -1.07 1.51 -8.66
N PRO A 348 -1.43 1.40 -9.95
CA PRO A 348 -0.51 1.78 -11.02
C PRO A 348 -0.51 3.29 -11.32
N TYR A 349 -1.51 4.05 -10.83
CA TYR A 349 -1.63 5.48 -11.08
C TYR A 349 -0.62 6.29 -10.27
N GLY A 350 -0.04 7.31 -10.92
CA GLY A 350 1.11 8.05 -10.39
C GLY A 350 2.39 7.23 -10.33
N ALA A 351 2.44 6.08 -11.02
CA ALA A 351 3.58 5.17 -11.10
C ALA A 351 3.81 4.73 -12.55
N ALA A 352 3.23 3.60 -12.95
CA ALA A 352 3.26 3.15 -14.33
C ALA A 352 2.32 4.00 -15.21
N LEU A 353 1.13 4.34 -14.69
CA LEU A 353 0.14 5.18 -15.37
C LEU A 353 0.22 6.61 -14.85
N PRO A 354 0.04 7.63 -15.72
CA PRO A 354 -0.09 9.02 -15.28
C PRO A 354 -1.39 9.21 -14.48
N TRP A 355 -1.46 10.27 -13.67
CA TRP A 355 -2.73 10.70 -13.10
C TRP A 355 -3.64 11.24 -14.22
N PRO A 356 -4.92 10.84 -14.29
CA PRO A 356 -5.88 11.45 -15.21
C PRO A 356 -6.16 12.91 -14.84
N ASP A 357 -6.78 13.63 -15.78
CA ASP A 357 -7.26 14.99 -15.54
C ASP A 357 -8.46 14.98 -14.56
N THR A 358 -8.45 15.95 -13.65
CA THR A 358 -9.48 16.11 -12.61
C THR A 358 -10.64 16.94 -13.14
N THR A 359 -11.87 16.62 -12.76
CA THR A 359 -13.09 17.33 -13.18
C THR A 359 -13.21 18.76 -12.65
N GLY A 360 -12.61 19.04 -11.49
CA GLY A 360 -12.72 20.34 -10.81
C GLY A 360 -11.53 21.27 -11.02
N GLU A 361 -11.79 22.59 -10.97
CA GLU A 361 -10.76 23.64 -10.95
C GLU A 361 -10.10 23.80 -9.56
N GLY A 362 -9.70 22.68 -8.96
CA GLY A 362 -9.05 22.65 -7.66
C GLY A 362 -7.53 22.78 -7.76
N GLY A 363 -6.91 23.58 -6.88
CA GLY A 363 -5.44 23.62 -6.75
C GLY A 363 -4.80 22.34 -6.20
N HIS A 364 -5.62 21.36 -5.79
CA HIS A 364 -5.17 20.10 -5.19
C HIS A 364 -4.90 19.06 -6.29
N LYS A 365 -3.64 18.62 -6.40
CA LYS A 365 -3.23 17.59 -7.37
C LYS A 365 -3.06 16.22 -6.72
N PRO A 366 -3.52 15.14 -7.37
CA PRO A 366 -3.32 13.78 -6.86
C PRO A 366 -1.83 13.42 -6.79
N GLY A 367 -1.49 12.52 -5.88
CA GLY A 367 -0.12 12.05 -5.72
C GLY A 367 -0.02 10.83 -4.80
N ARG A 368 1.08 10.08 -4.93
CA ARG A 368 1.36 8.91 -4.07
C ARG A 368 1.86 9.40 -2.70
N LYS A 369 0.94 9.83 -1.84
CA LYS A 369 1.23 10.38 -0.52
C LYS A 369 0.65 9.49 0.59
N ALA A 370 1.38 9.36 1.70
CA ALA A 370 0.86 8.65 2.87
C ALA A 370 -0.45 9.27 3.37
N GLY A 371 -1.43 8.43 3.68
CA GLY A 371 -2.78 8.85 4.11
C GLY A 371 -3.74 9.17 2.97
N ALA A 372 -3.27 9.26 1.72
CA ALA A 372 -4.15 9.42 0.57
C ALA A 372 -4.65 8.05 0.09
N LEU A 373 -5.86 8.03 -0.48
CA LEU A 373 -6.50 6.84 -1.02
C LEU A 373 -6.86 7.03 -2.48
N VAL A 374 -6.93 5.94 -3.21
CA VAL A 374 -7.53 5.89 -4.55
C VAL A 374 -8.64 4.86 -4.57
N VAL A 375 -9.67 5.13 -5.36
CA VAL A 375 -10.75 4.17 -5.64
C VAL A 375 -10.73 3.86 -7.12
N LEU A 376 -10.49 2.58 -7.45
CA LEU A 376 -10.51 2.09 -8.81
C LEU A 376 -11.80 1.32 -9.04
N VAL A 377 -12.49 1.56 -10.15
CA VAL A 377 -13.66 0.77 -10.59
C VAL A 377 -13.34 0.20 -11.96
N ASP A 378 -13.22 -1.13 -12.03
CA ASP A 378 -12.80 -1.84 -13.23
C ASP A 378 -11.55 -1.21 -13.89
N GLY A 379 -10.60 -0.82 -13.04
CA GLY A 379 -9.31 -0.24 -13.43
C GLY A 379 -9.36 1.22 -13.83
N GLN A 380 -10.54 1.86 -13.91
CA GLN A 380 -10.64 3.32 -14.02
C GLN A 380 -10.38 3.94 -12.65
N LEU A 381 -9.52 4.95 -12.56
CA LEU A 381 -9.37 5.76 -11.35
C LEU A 381 -10.57 6.71 -11.22
N VAL A 382 -11.40 6.49 -10.20
CA VAL A 382 -12.65 7.25 -10.02
C VAL A 382 -12.54 8.32 -8.96
N LEU A 383 -11.98 7.97 -7.81
CA LEU A 383 -11.83 8.90 -6.69
C LEU A 383 -10.39 8.92 -6.20
N TYR A 384 -9.94 10.11 -5.81
CA TYR A 384 -8.76 10.31 -4.99
C TYR A 384 -9.17 11.01 -3.69
N VAL A 385 -8.84 10.40 -2.56
CA VAL A 385 -9.09 10.96 -1.23
C VAL A 385 -7.78 11.52 -0.71
N GLU A 386 -7.73 12.81 -0.40
CA GLU A 386 -6.54 13.43 0.17
C GLU A 386 -6.22 12.91 1.57
N ARG A 387 -4.96 13.12 1.98
CA ARG A 387 -4.51 12.85 3.36
C ARG A 387 -5.47 13.47 4.38
N GLY A 388 -5.97 12.64 5.29
CA GLY A 388 -6.89 13.06 6.35
C GLY A 388 -8.36 13.11 5.92
N GLY A 389 -8.69 12.76 4.67
CA GLY A 389 -10.06 12.46 4.25
C GLY A 389 -10.98 13.67 4.02
N LYS A 390 -10.43 14.89 4.09
CA LYS A 390 -11.21 16.13 4.05
C LYS A 390 -11.57 16.59 2.64
N THR A 391 -10.74 16.24 1.66
CA THR A 391 -10.92 16.61 0.26
C THR A 391 -11.03 15.32 -0.56
N LEU A 392 -12.04 15.24 -1.41
CA LEU A 392 -12.09 14.26 -2.50
C LEU A 392 -11.91 14.95 -3.85
N LEU A 393 -11.25 14.26 -4.76
CA LEU A 393 -11.18 14.59 -6.18
C LEU A 393 -11.83 13.46 -6.97
N SER A 394 -12.63 13.81 -7.97
CA SER A 394 -13.13 12.92 -9.02
C SER A 394 -12.39 13.20 -10.35
N PHE A 395 -12.37 12.19 -11.22
CA PHE A 395 -11.68 12.25 -12.51
C PHE A 395 -12.68 12.18 -13.67
N GLU A 396 -12.38 12.87 -14.77
CA GLU A 396 -13.33 13.14 -15.86
C GLU A 396 -13.83 11.86 -16.55
N ALA A 397 -13.00 10.82 -16.62
CA ALA A 397 -13.37 9.52 -17.17
C ALA A 397 -14.27 8.65 -16.25
N ALA A 398 -14.72 9.19 -15.10
CA ALA A 398 -15.27 8.39 -14.00
C ALA A 398 -16.71 8.69 -13.60
N GLU A 399 -17.25 9.75 -14.19
CA GLU A 399 -18.66 10.00 -14.44
C GLU A 399 -19.52 8.72 -14.24
N SER A 400 -19.32 7.75 -15.11
CA SER A 400 -20.12 6.55 -15.27
C SER A 400 -19.92 5.48 -14.14
N CYS A 401 -18.89 5.63 -13.31
CA CYS A 401 -18.47 4.68 -12.27
C CYS A 401 -18.57 5.23 -10.84
N LEU A 402 -19.23 6.38 -10.64
CA LEU A 402 -19.22 7.08 -9.36
C LEU A 402 -19.91 6.30 -8.22
N GLY A 403 -21.06 5.69 -8.50
CA GLY A 403 -21.82 4.88 -7.55
C GLY A 403 -20.99 3.74 -6.91
N PRO A 404 -20.45 2.79 -7.70
CA PRO A 404 -19.61 1.73 -7.16
C PRO A 404 -18.40 2.26 -6.38
N ALA A 405 -17.83 3.39 -6.80
CA ALA A 405 -16.69 3.99 -6.11
C ALA A 405 -17.05 4.52 -4.72
N VAL A 406 -18.15 5.27 -4.58
CA VAL A 406 -18.59 5.79 -3.27
C VAL A 406 -19.07 4.67 -2.35
N ASP A 407 -19.70 3.63 -2.89
CA ASP A 407 -20.13 2.44 -2.15
C ASP A 407 -18.92 1.66 -1.61
N ALA A 408 -17.89 1.45 -2.44
CA ALA A 408 -16.65 0.81 -2.00
C ALA A 408 -15.91 1.63 -0.93
N LEU A 409 -15.89 2.97 -1.07
CA LEU A 409 -15.33 3.85 -0.05
C LEU A 409 -16.12 3.77 1.26
N ALA A 410 -17.46 3.75 1.19
CA ALA A 410 -18.32 3.60 2.36
C ALA A 410 -18.13 2.25 3.05
N LEU A 411 -18.00 1.17 2.27
CA LEU A 411 -17.73 -0.17 2.77
C LEU A 411 -16.38 -0.24 3.49
N ALA A 412 -15.32 0.33 2.91
CA ALA A 412 -14.00 0.41 3.55
C ALA A 412 -14.00 1.18 4.89
N VAL A 413 -14.92 2.15 5.06
CA VAL A 413 -15.14 2.79 6.36
C VAL A 413 -15.88 1.84 7.31
N ARG A 414 -16.97 1.21 6.88
CA ARG A 414 -17.81 0.33 7.72
C ARG A 414 -17.07 -0.91 8.21
N ASP A 415 -16.25 -1.50 7.35
CA ASP A 415 -15.40 -2.66 7.71
C ASP A 415 -14.24 -2.26 8.64
N GLY A 416 -14.09 -0.98 8.94
CA GLY A 416 -13.14 -0.46 9.92
C GLY A 416 -11.75 -0.19 9.35
N ALA A 417 -11.46 -0.52 8.09
CA ALA A 417 -10.17 -0.28 7.44
C ALA A 417 -9.78 1.22 7.46
N LEU A 418 -10.76 2.11 7.27
CA LEU A 418 -10.55 3.57 7.34
C LEU A 418 -10.99 4.19 8.68
N GLY A 419 -11.77 3.48 9.48
CA GLY A 419 -12.28 3.91 10.79
C GLY A 419 -13.32 5.05 10.76
N LYS A 420 -12.95 6.23 10.25
CA LYS A 420 -13.82 7.40 10.10
C LYS A 420 -13.36 8.26 8.93
N LEU A 421 -14.32 8.71 8.13
CA LEU A 421 -14.09 9.68 7.06
C LEU A 421 -14.95 10.94 7.28
N THR A 422 -14.39 12.13 7.06
CA THR A 422 -15.14 13.40 7.12
C THR A 422 -14.70 14.29 5.96
N VAL A 423 -15.57 14.36 4.95
CA VAL A 423 -15.35 15.08 3.70
C VAL A 423 -15.93 16.49 3.82
N THR A 424 -15.07 17.48 3.66
CA THR A 424 -15.45 18.91 3.69
C THR A 424 -15.56 19.49 2.28
N ARG A 425 -14.77 18.98 1.34
CA ARG A 425 -14.64 19.52 -0.02
C ARG A 425 -14.58 18.39 -1.04
N THR A 426 -15.14 18.63 -2.20
CA THR A 426 -15.16 17.73 -3.35
C THR A 426 -14.92 18.56 -4.61
N ASP A 427 -13.89 18.25 -5.39
CA ASP A 427 -13.63 18.93 -6.68
C ASP A 427 -13.50 20.46 -6.59
N GLY A 428 -13.05 20.95 -5.43
CA GLY A 428 -12.92 22.38 -5.15
C GLY A 428 -14.14 23.01 -4.46
N GLU A 429 -15.30 22.34 -4.47
CA GLU A 429 -16.56 22.84 -3.91
C GLU A 429 -16.89 22.26 -2.52
N ALA A 430 -17.79 22.92 -1.78
CA ALA A 430 -18.26 22.42 -0.49
C ALA A 430 -19.01 21.08 -0.65
N ALA A 431 -18.61 20.07 0.13
CA ALA A 431 -19.14 18.71 -0.01
C ALA A 431 -20.64 18.57 0.27
N LEU A 432 -21.26 19.53 0.96
CA LEU A 432 -22.70 19.49 1.26
C LEU A 432 -23.57 19.90 0.07
N THR A 433 -23.00 20.61 -0.90
CA THR A 433 -23.75 21.19 -2.03
C THR A 433 -23.29 20.66 -3.38
N SER A 434 -22.24 19.84 -3.41
CA SER A 434 -21.66 19.34 -4.65
C SER A 434 -22.37 18.08 -5.16
N PRO A 435 -22.27 17.79 -6.48
CA PRO A 435 -22.78 16.54 -7.05
C PRO A 435 -22.17 15.28 -6.40
N LEU A 436 -20.86 15.30 -6.14
CA LEU A 436 -20.16 14.21 -5.42
C LEU A 436 -20.66 14.06 -3.98
N GLY A 437 -21.05 15.17 -3.34
CA GLY A 437 -21.68 15.18 -2.03
C GLY A 437 -22.96 14.36 -1.98
N LEU A 438 -23.85 14.52 -2.96
CA LEU A 438 -25.10 13.77 -3.06
C LEU A 438 -24.85 12.26 -3.23
N ALA A 439 -23.83 11.88 -4.01
CA ALA A 439 -23.44 10.47 -4.16
C ALA A 439 -22.91 9.88 -2.84
N LEU A 440 -22.12 10.64 -2.08
CA LEU A 440 -21.64 10.24 -0.75
C LEU A 440 -22.81 10.08 0.25
N GLU A 441 -23.79 10.97 0.24
CA GLU A 441 -24.99 10.85 1.08
C GLU A 441 -25.79 9.57 0.75
N ALA A 442 -25.95 9.26 -0.54
CA ALA A 442 -26.60 8.03 -0.98
C ALA A 442 -25.85 6.76 -0.51
N ALA A 443 -24.52 6.80 -0.45
CA ALA A 443 -23.68 5.73 0.12
C ALA A 443 -23.74 5.67 1.66
N GLY A 444 -24.47 6.58 2.31
CA GLY A 444 -24.76 6.59 3.75
C GLY A 444 -23.89 7.55 4.58
N PHE A 445 -23.14 8.45 3.95
CA PHE A 445 -22.52 9.57 4.68
C PHE A 445 -23.61 10.50 5.21
N ARG A 446 -23.44 11.01 6.43
CA ARG A 446 -24.41 11.92 7.05
C ARG A 446 -23.90 13.35 7.05
N PRO A 447 -24.77 14.35 6.76
CA PRO A 447 -24.40 15.75 6.86
C PRO A 447 -24.11 16.14 8.32
N THR A 448 -23.08 16.97 8.49
CA THR A 448 -22.70 17.57 9.76
C THR A 448 -22.30 19.03 9.51
N PRO A 449 -22.22 19.89 10.54
CA PRO A 449 -21.72 21.26 10.38
C PRO A 449 -20.28 21.35 9.82
N ARG A 450 -19.55 20.23 9.82
CA ARG A 450 -18.17 20.12 9.30
C ARG A 450 -18.11 19.32 7.99
N GLY A 451 -19.20 19.18 7.25
CA GLY A 451 -19.29 18.41 6.00
C GLY A 451 -19.89 17.01 6.18
N LEU A 452 -19.67 16.13 5.21
CA LEU A 452 -20.22 14.78 5.15
C LEU A 452 -19.36 13.80 5.96
N ARG A 453 -19.98 12.95 6.78
CA ARG A 453 -19.25 12.03 7.67
C ARG A 453 -19.80 10.62 7.63
N LEU A 454 -18.87 9.65 7.64
CA LEU A 454 -19.13 8.24 7.88
C LEU A 454 -18.17 7.69 8.95
N ARG A 455 -18.62 6.72 9.74
CA ARG A 455 -17.82 6.03 10.76
C ARG A 455 -18.15 4.53 10.77
N ALA A 456 -17.14 3.72 11.08
CA ALA A 456 -17.25 2.28 11.30
C ALA A 456 -18.14 1.95 12.49
#